data_AF-A0A7D5RQT6-F1
#
_entry.id   AF-A0A7D5RQT6-F1
#
_cell.length_a   1.000
_cell.length_b   1.000
_cell.length_c   1.000
_cell.angle_alpha   90.00
_cell.angle_beta   90.00
_cell.angle_gamma   90.00
#
_symmetry.space_group_name_H-M   'P 1'
#
loop_
_entity.id
_entity.type
_entity.pdbx_description
1 polymer ?
#
loop_
_entity_poly.entity_id
_entity_poly.type
_entity_poly.pdbx_seq_one_letter_code
_entity_poly.pdbx_strand_id
1 'polypeptide(L)'
;MTGNSLGFAGSTTVVAGNLKVNGVLGSLLTVNPGATLSGIGTVGNVILNGIISPGNSIGTLTVNSLVINPTGVYEAEINSMGQSDLILAAGPVTINGGTLAVSAAPGIYLRGTNYTIIQAGGGVTGQFATTLLPSNVLLGVNYFPTSVVLTVLTTNLDTFGLTGNALRVAEYIRDHMSADPDILTIIAALNTLTPEQEQKRLIRCILPSSKL
;
A
#
# COMPACT_ATOMS: atom_id res chain seq x y z
N MET A 1 -3.02 5.66 23.86
CA MET A 1 -4.30 6.19 24.35
C MET A 1 -5.43 5.24 23.99
N THR A 2 -6.22 4.78 24.97
CA THR A 2 -7.31 3.80 24.78
C THR A 2 -8.67 4.27 25.30
N GLY A 3 -8.73 5.41 26.02
CA GLY A 3 -9.97 5.97 26.59
C GLY A 3 -10.78 6.80 25.58
N ASN A 4 -11.95 7.26 26.03
CA ASN A 4 -12.80 8.18 25.28
C ASN A 4 -12.55 9.63 25.72
N SER A 5 -11.98 10.45 24.84
CA SER A 5 -11.76 11.88 25.04
C SER A 5 -12.51 12.72 24.01
N LEU A 6 -13.74 12.30 23.64
CA LEU A 6 -14.62 13.07 22.75
C LEU A 6 -14.91 14.49 23.28
N GLY A 7 -15.07 14.64 24.59
CA GLY A 7 -15.35 15.94 25.21
C GLY A 7 -14.15 16.88 25.36
N PHE A 8 -12.94 16.44 24.95
CA PHE A 8 -11.76 17.28 25.02
C PHE A 8 -11.77 18.30 23.86
N ALA A 9 -12.05 19.57 24.19
CA ALA A 9 -12.16 20.67 23.23
C ALA A 9 -10.84 21.43 22.97
N GLY A 10 -9.75 21.08 23.66
CA GLY A 10 -8.43 21.68 23.42
C GLY A 10 -7.78 21.16 22.15
N SER A 11 -6.63 21.70 21.75
CA SER A 11 -5.81 21.15 20.66
C SER A 11 -4.73 20.22 21.20
N THR A 12 -4.49 19.10 20.50
CA THR A 12 -3.37 18.19 20.78
C THR A 12 -2.26 18.43 19.76
N THR A 13 -1.02 18.59 20.21
CA THR A 13 0.15 18.63 19.32
C THR A 13 1.10 17.50 19.68
N VAL A 14 1.42 16.64 18.72
CA VAL A 14 2.46 15.62 18.87
C VAL A 14 3.77 16.22 18.38
N VAL A 15 4.64 16.60 19.32
CA VAL A 15 5.90 17.29 19.00
C VAL A 15 6.96 16.31 18.52
N ALA A 16 7.02 15.10 19.11
CA ALA A 16 7.92 14.03 18.75
C ALA A 16 7.38 12.68 19.25
N GLY A 17 7.98 11.58 18.77
CA GLY A 17 7.62 10.23 19.20
C GLY A 17 6.32 9.73 18.59
N ASN A 18 5.75 8.66 19.16
CA ASN A 18 4.54 8.04 18.63
C ASN A 18 3.34 8.27 19.55
N LEU A 19 2.32 8.98 19.04
CA LEU A 19 0.99 9.01 19.63
C LEU A 19 0.14 7.88 19.03
N LYS A 20 0.02 6.78 19.77
CA LYS A 20 -0.87 5.68 19.42
C LYS A 20 -2.28 5.90 19.99
N VAL A 21 -3.28 6.04 19.11
CA VAL A 21 -4.70 6.20 19.46
C VAL A 21 -5.46 4.93 19.10
N ASN A 22 -5.95 4.23 20.12
CA ASN A 22 -6.84 3.07 20.01
C ASN A 22 -8.23 3.35 20.63
N GLY A 23 -8.41 4.52 21.24
CA GLY A 23 -9.69 5.00 21.76
C GLY A 23 -10.22 6.15 20.92
N VAL A 24 -10.71 7.21 21.57
CA VAL A 24 -11.21 8.40 20.87
C VAL A 24 -10.52 9.66 21.36
N LEU A 25 -10.04 10.49 20.44
CA LEU A 25 -9.47 11.82 20.67
C LEU A 25 -10.17 12.84 19.76
N GLY A 26 -11.25 13.46 20.24
CA GLY A 26 -12.10 14.31 19.40
C GLY A 26 -11.51 15.67 19.00
N SER A 27 -10.36 16.04 19.56
CA SER A 27 -9.73 17.35 19.34
C SER A 27 -9.05 17.50 17.98
N LEU A 28 -8.77 18.75 17.61
CA LEU A 28 -7.77 19.06 16.59
C LEU A 28 -6.42 18.46 17.01
N LEU A 29 -5.80 17.73 16.09
CA LEU A 29 -4.52 17.07 16.26
C LEU A 29 -3.52 17.55 15.21
N THR A 30 -2.42 18.15 15.67
CA THR A 30 -1.28 18.49 14.81
C THR A 30 -0.15 17.49 15.06
N VAL A 31 0.31 16.83 14.01
CA VAL A 31 1.46 15.92 14.05
C VAL A 31 2.66 16.65 13.45
N ASN A 32 3.66 16.96 14.26
CA ASN A 32 4.84 17.68 13.81
C ASN A 32 5.84 16.76 13.08
N PRO A 33 6.80 17.32 12.32
CA PRO A 33 7.92 16.55 11.80
C PRO A 33 8.63 15.79 12.94
N GLY A 34 8.98 14.52 12.71
CA GLY A 34 9.58 13.65 13.73
C GLY A 34 8.59 13.02 14.72
N ALA A 35 7.29 13.28 14.57
CA ALA A 35 6.23 12.60 15.29
C ALA A 35 5.44 11.64 14.38
N THR A 36 4.84 10.63 15.01
CA THR A 36 3.98 9.63 14.37
C THR A 36 2.63 9.58 15.07
N LEU A 37 1.55 9.58 14.29
CA LEU A 37 0.21 9.19 14.73
C LEU A 37 -0.05 7.75 14.27
N SER A 38 -0.37 6.84 15.19
CA SER A 38 -0.75 5.48 14.84
C SER A 38 -1.95 4.94 15.62
N GLY A 39 -2.35 3.70 15.33
CA GLY A 39 -3.42 3.00 16.04
C GLY A 39 -4.71 2.87 15.23
N ILE A 40 -5.73 2.30 15.86
CA ILE A 40 -7.01 1.92 15.23
C ILE A 40 -8.20 2.75 15.73
N GLY A 41 -7.93 3.86 16.40
CA GLY A 41 -8.93 4.66 17.09
C GLY A 41 -9.65 5.67 16.19
N THR A 42 -10.32 6.62 16.84
CA THR A 42 -10.92 7.78 16.19
C THR A 42 -10.24 9.05 16.67
N VAL A 43 -9.80 9.89 15.75
CA VAL A 43 -9.27 11.23 16.05
C VAL A 43 -10.15 12.30 15.38
N GLY A 44 -10.07 13.54 15.87
CA GLY A 44 -10.75 14.68 15.28
C GLY A 44 -10.14 15.13 13.95
N ASN A 45 -10.00 16.43 13.76
CA ASN A 45 -9.32 16.98 12.59
C ASN A 45 -7.81 16.78 12.73
N VAL A 46 -7.14 16.37 11.66
CA VAL A 46 -5.69 16.11 11.67
C VAL A 46 -4.97 17.04 10.69
N ILE A 47 -3.94 17.73 11.18
CA ILE A 47 -2.93 18.43 10.36
C ILE A 47 -1.64 17.63 10.44
N LEU A 48 -1.24 17.04 9.31
CA LEU A 48 -0.12 16.11 9.25
C LEU A 48 1.12 16.76 8.62
N ASN A 49 2.16 16.96 9.43
CA ASN A 49 3.50 17.36 9.01
C ASN A 49 4.56 16.29 9.30
N GLY A 50 4.21 15.27 10.10
CA GLY A 50 5.01 14.07 10.39
C GLY A 50 4.44 12.82 9.72
N ILE A 51 4.37 11.71 10.45
CA ILE A 51 3.93 10.40 9.93
C ILE A 51 2.53 10.06 10.46
N ILE A 52 1.67 9.51 9.60
CA ILE A 52 0.46 8.79 10.00
C ILE A 52 0.58 7.34 9.52
N SER A 53 0.36 6.39 10.42
CA SER A 53 0.46 4.94 10.17
C SER A 53 -0.70 4.26 10.89
N PRO A 54 -1.84 4.03 10.22
CA PRO A 54 -2.97 3.30 10.79
C PRO A 54 -2.53 1.96 11.36
N GLY A 55 -3.15 1.54 12.46
CA GLY A 55 -2.95 0.21 12.99
C GLY A 55 -1.65 -0.01 13.77
N ASN A 56 -1.20 -1.26 13.69
CA ASN A 56 -0.13 -1.90 14.46
C ASN A 56 0.30 -3.17 13.69
N SER A 57 0.47 -3.05 12.37
CA SER A 57 -0.05 -3.92 11.28
C SER A 57 -1.37 -3.39 10.70
N ILE A 58 -1.95 -4.08 9.71
CA ILE A 58 -3.13 -3.62 8.95
C ILE A 58 -4.29 -3.23 9.88
N GLY A 59 -4.72 -1.97 9.79
CA GLY A 59 -5.80 -1.41 10.59
C GLY A 59 -6.46 -0.18 9.97
N THR A 60 -7.54 0.26 10.61
CA THR A 60 -8.28 1.45 10.19
C THR A 60 -8.14 2.53 11.25
N LEU A 61 -7.70 3.72 10.83
CA LEU A 61 -7.72 4.92 11.66
C LEU A 61 -8.83 5.84 11.16
N THR A 62 -9.77 6.16 12.04
CA THR A 62 -10.88 7.06 11.71
C THR A 62 -10.49 8.50 12.05
N VAL A 63 -10.72 9.43 11.12
CA VAL A 63 -10.46 10.86 11.30
C VAL A 63 -11.71 11.67 10.96
N ASN A 64 -11.90 12.84 11.56
CA ASN A 64 -12.97 13.73 11.10
C ASN A 64 -12.60 14.41 9.78
N SER A 65 -11.39 14.96 9.68
CA SER A 65 -10.81 15.46 8.43
C SER A 65 -9.29 15.33 8.48
N LEU A 66 -8.64 15.30 7.32
CA LEU A 66 -7.19 15.18 7.24
C LEU A 66 -6.62 16.17 6.22
N VAL A 67 -5.60 16.90 6.64
CA VAL A 67 -4.74 17.68 5.76
C VAL A 67 -3.33 17.10 5.81
N ILE A 68 -2.85 16.58 4.68
CA ILE A 68 -1.47 16.11 4.51
C ILE A 68 -0.67 17.26 3.89
N ASN A 69 0.27 17.81 4.65
CA ASN A 69 1.16 18.87 4.17
C ASN A 69 2.36 18.30 3.41
N PRO A 70 3.14 19.13 2.69
CA PRO A 70 4.28 18.65 1.88
C PRO A 70 5.33 17.80 2.62
N THR A 71 5.46 17.94 3.95
CA THR A 71 6.38 17.13 4.77
C THR A 71 5.70 15.90 5.38
N GLY A 72 4.38 15.80 5.26
CA GLY A 72 3.59 14.71 5.81
C GLY A 72 3.81 13.39 5.07
N VAL A 73 3.78 12.30 5.82
CA VAL A 73 3.95 10.94 5.29
C VAL A 73 2.77 10.09 5.72
N TYR A 74 2.12 9.42 4.77
CA TYR A 74 1.20 8.33 5.05
C TYR A 74 1.91 7.00 4.81
N GLU A 75 2.09 6.22 5.86
CA GLU A 75 2.58 4.85 5.81
C GLU A 75 1.40 3.87 5.81
N ALA A 76 1.31 3.05 4.77
CA ALA A 76 0.25 2.06 4.60
C ALA A 76 0.84 0.66 4.38
N GLU A 77 0.29 -0.32 5.08
CA GLU A 77 0.60 -1.74 4.92
C GLU A 77 -0.45 -2.41 4.02
N ILE A 78 -0.04 -3.34 3.15
CA ILE A 78 -0.92 -4.22 2.38
C ILE A 78 -0.51 -5.68 2.51
N ASN A 79 -1.43 -6.62 2.25
CA ASN A 79 -1.13 -8.04 2.18
C ASN A 79 -1.73 -8.72 0.93
N SER A 80 -1.27 -9.94 0.63
CA SER A 80 -1.73 -10.73 -0.52
C SER A 80 -3.18 -11.21 -0.42
N MET A 81 -3.83 -11.05 0.73
CA MET A 81 -5.24 -11.39 0.94
C MET A 81 -6.20 -10.24 0.56
N GLY A 82 -5.67 -9.15 0.00
CA GLY A 82 -6.48 -7.99 -0.39
C GLY A 82 -6.80 -7.04 0.78
N GLN A 83 -6.09 -7.16 1.91
CA GLN A 83 -6.25 -6.26 3.05
C GLN A 83 -5.21 -5.14 2.99
N SER A 84 -5.60 -3.96 3.46
CA SER A 84 -4.71 -2.80 3.59
C SER A 84 -5.05 -1.97 4.82
N ASP A 85 -4.07 -1.18 5.27
CA ASP A 85 -4.37 -0.03 6.10
C ASP A 85 -5.38 0.89 5.42
N LEU A 86 -6.18 1.56 6.25
CA LEU A 86 -7.19 2.50 5.81
C LEU A 86 -7.22 3.73 6.71
N ILE A 87 -7.15 4.91 6.10
CA ILE A 87 -7.63 6.15 6.71
C ILE A 87 -9.10 6.33 6.30
N LEU A 88 -9.99 6.26 7.28
CA LEU A 88 -11.42 6.50 7.08
C LEU A 88 -11.77 7.90 7.59
N ALA A 89 -11.93 8.85 6.67
CA ALA A 89 -12.29 10.23 6.98
C ALA A 89 -13.80 10.46 6.84
N ALA A 90 -14.45 10.95 7.89
CA ALA A 90 -15.87 11.35 7.83
C ALA A 90 -16.08 12.58 6.92
N GLY A 91 -15.16 13.53 6.99
CA GLY A 91 -15.09 14.75 6.18
C GLY A 91 -14.04 14.67 5.07
N PRO A 92 -13.53 15.82 4.60
CA PRO A 92 -12.61 15.86 3.46
C PRO A 92 -11.19 15.41 3.83
N VAL A 93 -10.49 14.88 2.84
CA VAL A 93 -9.04 14.66 2.87
C VAL A 93 -8.39 15.56 1.83
N THR A 94 -7.50 16.44 2.27
CA THR A 94 -6.71 17.33 1.41
C THR A 94 -5.25 16.88 1.41
N ILE A 95 -4.72 16.58 0.24
CA ILE A 95 -3.33 16.12 0.03
C ILE A 95 -2.58 17.24 -0.69
N ASN A 96 -1.87 18.08 0.07
CA ASN A 96 -1.09 19.20 -0.45
C ASN A 96 0.31 18.76 -0.90
N GLY A 97 0.44 17.53 -1.41
CA GLY A 97 1.71 16.83 -1.64
C GLY A 97 2.03 15.84 -0.51
N GLY A 98 3.29 15.77 -0.12
CA GLY A 98 3.77 14.78 0.85
C GLY A 98 4.10 13.44 0.20
N THR A 99 4.30 12.44 1.06
CA THR A 99 4.76 11.11 0.66
C THR A 99 3.75 10.05 1.05
N LEU A 100 3.41 9.19 0.10
CA LEU A 100 2.79 7.90 0.37
C LEU A 100 3.89 6.84 0.41
N ALA A 101 4.05 6.15 1.52
CA ALA A 101 4.96 5.03 1.68
C ALA A 101 4.16 3.75 1.89
N VAL A 102 4.35 2.77 1.03
CA VAL A 102 3.62 1.50 1.07
C VAL A 102 4.58 0.37 1.40
N SER A 103 4.21 -0.47 2.34
CA SER A 103 4.88 -1.75 2.60
C SER A 103 3.93 -2.90 2.25
N ALA A 104 4.48 -3.95 1.66
CA ALA A 104 3.74 -5.15 1.28
C ALA A 104 4.25 -6.33 2.10
N ALA A 105 3.36 -6.99 2.83
CA ALA A 105 3.69 -8.26 3.48
C ALA A 105 4.08 -9.31 2.42
N PRO A 106 4.93 -10.29 2.75
CA PRO A 106 5.25 -11.39 1.84
C PRO A 106 3.98 -12.11 1.37
N GLY A 107 3.88 -12.37 0.07
CA GLY A 107 2.74 -13.08 -0.51
C GLY A 107 2.59 -12.85 -2.01
N ILE A 108 1.59 -13.51 -2.61
CA ILE A 108 1.29 -13.42 -4.04
C ILE A 108 0.18 -12.39 -4.25
N TYR A 109 0.50 -11.29 -4.92
CA TYR A 109 -0.44 -10.21 -5.21
C TYR A 109 -1.03 -10.40 -6.60
N LEU A 110 -2.34 -10.68 -6.67
CA LEU A 110 -3.01 -10.89 -7.95
C LEU A 110 -3.18 -9.56 -8.71
N ARG A 111 -2.94 -9.60 -10.02
CA ARG A 111 -3.16 -8.44 -10.91
C ARG A 111 -4.62 -7.99 -10.81
N GLY A 112 -4.84 -6.68 -10.70
CA GLY A 112 -6.16 -6.09 -10.57
C GLY A 112 -6.70 -6.07 -9.14
N THR A 113 -6.01 -6.65 -8.16
CA THR A 113 -6.38 -6.48 -6.75
C THR A 113 -6.28 -5.00 -6.38
N ASN A 114 -7.33 -4.50 -5.75
CA ASN A 114 -7.46 -3.11 -5.31
C ASN A 114 -7.38 -3.03 -3.79
N TYR A 115 -6.65 -2.05 -3.28
CA TYR A 115 -6.50 -1.73 -1.88
C TYR A 115 -6.92 -0.28 -1.65
N THR A 116 -8.09 -0.07 -1.04
CA THR A 116 -8.52 1.28 -0.66
C THR A 116 -7.76 1.70 0.59
N ILE A 117 -6.90 2.71 0.46
CA ILE A 117 -6.05 3.20 1.55
C ILE A 117 -6.56 4.51 2.15
N ILE A 118 -7.36 5.27 1.40
CA ILE A 118 -8.10 6.44 1.91
C ILE A 118 -9.53 6.34 1.43
N GLN A 119 -10.47 6.55 2.34
CA GLN A 119 -11.89 6.77 2.04
C GLN A 119 -12.35 8.04 2.76
N ALA A 120 -12.90 9.01 2.03
CA ALA A 120 -13.27 10.32 2.55
C ALA A 120 -14.72 10.70 2.21
N GLY A 121 -15.55 10.86 3.24
CA GLY A 121 -16.96 11.26 3.07
C GLY A 121 -17.13 12.66 2.49
N GLY A 122 -16.19 13.57 2.76
CA GLY A 122 -16.14 14.93 2.19
C GLY A 122 -15.34 15.04 0.89
N GLY A 123 -14.86 13.93 0.34
CA GLY A 123 -14.04 13.89 -0.87
C GLY A 123 -12.54 13.97 -0.63
N VAL A 124 -11.78 13.62 -1.67
CA VAL A 124 -10.32 13.70 -1.73
C VAL A 124 -9.92 14.80 -2.71
N THR A 125 -9.06 15.72 -2.28
CA THR A 125 -8.49 16.77 -3.14
C THR A 125 -6.97 16.72 -3.10
N GLY A 126 -6.33 16.85 -4.26
CA GLY A 126 -4.88 16.79 -4.41
C GLY A 126 -4.35 15.37 -4.53
N GLN A 127 -3.02 15.23 -4.56
CA GLN A 127 -2.30 13.97 -4.76
C GLN A 127 -0.98 13.99 -3.98
N PHE A 128 -0.45 12.82 -3.65
CA PHE A 128 0.89 12.70 -3.08
C PHE A 128 1.93 13.12 -4.11
N ALA A 129 2.94 13.87 -3.68
CA ALA A 129 4.03 14.30 -4.54
C ALA A 129 5.06 13.19 -4.76
N THR A 130 5.21 12.31 -3.76
CA THR A 130 6.14 11.19 -3.77
C THR A 130 5.42 9.91 -3.39
N THR A 131 5.73 8.82 -4.09
CA THR A 131 5.26 7.47 -3.77
C THR A 131 6.44 6.53 -3.58
N LEU A 132 6.62 5.98 -2.38
CA LEU A 132 7.61 4.96 -2.07
C LEU A 132 6.88 3.61 -2.03
N LEU A 133 6.94 2.89 -3.15
CA LEU A 133 6.24 1.62 -3.33
C LEU A 133 7.18 0.44 -3.10
N PRO A 134 6.68 -0.71 -2.62
CA PRO A 134 7.50 -1.89 -2.38
C PRO A 134 7.95 -2.51 -3.71
N SER A 135 9.15 -3.09 -3.75
CA SER A 135 9.72 -3.67 -4.98
C SER A 135 9.15 -5.05 -5.34
N ASN A 136 8.54 -5.76 -4.38
CA ASN A 136 8.00 -7.10 -4.58
C ASN A 136 6.58 -7.12 -5.17
N VAL A 137 5.95 -5.96 -5.37
CA VAL A 137 4.65 -5.83 -6.04
C VAL A 137 4.59 -4.53 -6.82
N LEU A 138 4.24 -4.60 -8.11
CA LEU A 138 4.05 -3.41 -8.93
C LEU A 138 2.65 -2.82 -8.68
N LEU A 139 2.62 -1.61 -8.11
CA LEU A 139 1.38 -0.91 -7.75
C LEU A 139 1.21 0.38 -8.55
N GLY A 140 -0.03 0.68 -8.93
CA GLY A 140 -0.46 1.99 -9.37
C GLY A 140 -1.27 2.67 -8.27
N VAL A 141 -1.14 3.99 -8.14
CA VAL A 141 -1.92 4.80 -7.19
C VAL A 141 -3.01 5.55 -7.97
N ASN A 142 -4.27 5.26 -7.66
CA ASN A 142 -5.43 5.83 -8.32
C ASN A 142 -6.18 6.76 -7.36
N TYR A 143 -6.52 7.95 -7.84
CA TYR A 143 -7.25 8.97 -7.08
C TYR A 143 -8.65 9.10 -7.67
N PHE A 144 -9.64 8.86 -6.81
CA PHE A 144 -11.06 9.03 -7.12
C PHE A 144 -11.62 10.19 -6.30
N PRO A 145 -12.84 10.69 -6.63
CA PRO A 145 -13.43 11.82 -5.91
C PRO A 145 -13.54 11.62 -4.39
N THR A 146 -13.66 10.38 -3.91
CA THR A 146 -13.83 10.06 -2.49
C THR A 146 -12.83 9.04 -1.95
N SER A 147 -11.88 8.58 -2.76
CA SER A 147 -10.95 7.54 -2.32
C SER A 147 -9.59 7.59 -3.00
N VAL A 148 -8.60 7.01 -2.33
CA VAL A 148 -7.29 6.68 -2.93
C VAL A 148 -7.12 5.16 -2.86
N VAL A 149 -6.80 4.57 -4.00
CA VAL A 149 -6.77 3.12 -4.18
C VAL A 149 -5.44 2.70 -4.82
N LEU A 150 -4.78 1.72 -4.23
CA LEU A 150 -3.65 1.03 -4.86
C LEU A 150 -4.18 -0.12 -5.73
N THR A 151 -3.66 -0.26 -6.95
CA THR A 151 -4.02 -1.36 -7.85
C THR A 151 -2.79 -2.13 -8.25
N VAL A 152 -2.83 -3.46 -8.15
CA VAL A 152 -1.73 -4.32 -8.64
C VAL A 152 -1.72 -4.32 -10.16
N LEU A 153 -0.64 -3.83 -10.77
CA LEU A 153 -0.55 -3.64 -12.23
C LEU A 153 -0.07 -4.90 -12.96
N THR A 154 0.87 -5.66 -12.38
CA THR A 154 1.37 -6.94 -12.90
C THR A 154 1.89 -7.82 -11.76
N THR A 155 1.80 -9.15 -11.88
CA THR A 155 2.58 -10.04 -11.00
C THR A 155 4.00 -10.13 -11.57
N ASN A 156 5.02 -10.15 -10.72
CA ASN A 156 6.43 -10.28 -11.14
C ASN A 156 6.66 -11.62 -11.89
N LEU A 157 6.54 -11.60 -13.20
CA LEU A 157 7.23 -12.53 -14.09
C LEU A 157 8.31 -11.71 -14.78
N ASP A 158 9.53 -11.75 -14.24
CA ASP A 158 10.66 -11.07 -14.86
C ASP A 158 10.96 -11.74 -16.21
N THR A 159 10.73 -11.00 -17.30
CA THR A 159 11.05 -11.45 -18.66
C THR A 159 12.52 -11.19 -19.03
N PHE A 160 13.32 -10.70 -18.08
CA PHE A 160 14.70 -10.29 -18.32
C PHE A 160 15.57 -11.49 -18.68
N GLY A 161 16.22 -11.43 -19.85
CA GLY A 161 17.04 -12.52 -20.36
C GLY A 161 16.28 -13.69 -20.99
N LEU A 162 14.94 -13.67 -20.99
CA LEU A 162 14.14 -14.62 -21.75
C LEU A 162 14.17 -14.27 -23.24
N THR A 163 14.30 -15.28 -24.09
CA THR A 163 14.20 -15.14 -25.54
C THR A 163 13.36 -16.28 -26.13
N GLY A 164 12.93 -16.13 -27.39
CA GLY A 164 12.19 -17.17 -28.10
C GLY A 164 10.89 -17.58 -27.40
N ASN A 165 10.64 -18.89 -27.33
CA ASN A 165 9.39 -19.43 -26.77
C ASN A 165 9.20 -19.10 -25.29
N ALA A 166 10.27 -19.01 -24.50
CA ALA A 166 10.17 -18.69 -23.08
C ALA A 166 9.68 -17.25 -22.86
N LEU A 167 10.14 -16.30 -23.68
CA LEU A 167 9.63 -14.92 -23.65
C LEU A 167 8.15 -14.89 -24.05
N ARG A 168 7.78 -15.54 -25.16
CA ARG A 168 6.38 -15.55 -25.63
C ARG A 168 5.41 -16.19 -24.63
N VAL A 169 5.83 -17.24 -23.92
CA VAL A 169 5.04 -17.88 -22.86
C VAL A 169 4.93 -16.99 -21.63
N ALA A 170 6.02 -16.35 -21.20
CA ALA A 170 5.99 -15.42 -20.07
C ALA A 170 5.10 -14.20 -20.36
N GLU A 171 5.16 -13.65 -21.57
CA GLU A 171 4.27 -12.58 -22.04
C GLU A 171 2.81 -13.03 -22.12
N TYR A 172 2.54 -14.23 -22.66
CA TYR A 172 1.18 -14.78 -22.70
C TYR A 172 0.60 -14.96 -21.31
N ILE A 173 1.37 -15.55 -20.39
CA ILE A 173 0.98 -15.72 -18.99
C ILE A 173 0.71 -14.33 -18.38
N ARG A 174 1.61 -13.35 -18.55
CA ARG A 174 1.46 -11.95 -18.08
C ARG A 174 0.18 -11.27 -18.54
N ASP A 175 -0.18 -11.49 -19.79
CA ASP A 175 -1.30 -10.77 -20.40
C ASP A 175 -2.65 -11.42 -20.06
N HIS A 176 -2.66 -12.70 -19.62
CA HIS A 176 -3.88 -13.48 -19.35
C HIS A 176 -4.06 -13.88 -17.86
N MET A 177 -3.21 -13.38 -16.94
CA MET A 177 -3.17 -13.73 -15.51
C MET A 177 -4.49 -13.60 -14.75
N SER A 178 -5.33 -12.64 -15.15
CA SER A 178 -6.59 -12.32 -14.49
C SER A 178 -7.80 -12.98 -15.13
N ALA A 179 -7.62 -13.69 -16.25
CA ALA A 179 -8.72 -14.27 -17.02
C ALA A 179 -8.84 -15.80 -16.86
N ASP A 180 -7.79 -16.48 -16.38
CA ASP A 180 -7.73 -17.94 -16.38
C ASP A 180 -7.22 -18.52 -15.04
N PRO A 181 -8.04 -19.29 -14.31
CA PRO A 181 -7.65 -19.94 -13.05
C PRO A 181 -6.53 -20.99 -13.22
N ASP A 182 -6.36 -21.57 -14.41
CA ASP A 182 -5.26 -22.50 -14.67
C ASP A 182 -3.93 -21.75 -14.81
N ILE A 183 -3.95 -20.54 -15.38
CA ILE A 183 -2.77 -19.65 -15.44
C ILE A 183 -2.34 -19.22 -14.03
N LEU A 184 -3.29 -18.97 -13.12
CA LEU A 184 -3.00 -18.71 -11.70
C LEU A 184 -2.27 -19.88 -11.03
N THR A 185 -2.66 -21.11 -11.36
CA THR A 185 -2.02 -22.34 -10.84
C THR A 185 -0.59 -22.50 -11.35
N ILE A 186 -0.34 -22.18 -12.63
CA ILE A 186 1.00 -22.19 -13.23
C ILE A 186 1.91 -21.13 -12.57
N ILE A 187 1.41 -19.92 -12.36
CA ILE A 187 2.16 -18.84 -11.69
C ILE A 187 2.52 -19.24 -10.25
N ALA A 188 1.57 -19.84 -9.52
CA ALA A 188 1.82 -20.35 -8.17
C ALA A 188 2.94 -21.40 -8.16
N ALA A 189 2.93 -22.35 -9.11
CA ALA A 189 3.98 -23.34 -9.24
C ALA A 189 5.35 -22.71 -9.59
N LEU A 190 5.38 -21.72 -10.50
CA LEU A 190 6.61 -21.02 -10.88
C LEU A 190 7.24 -20.26 -9.71
N ASN A 191 6.43 -19.64 -8.86
CA ASN A 191 6.90 -18.85 -7.72
C ASN A 191 7.31 -19.71 -6.51
N THR A 192 7.04 -21.02 -6.52
CA THR A 192 7.56 -21.96 -5.51
C THR A 192 8.94 -22.51 -5.84
N LEU A 193 9.48 -22.15 -7.01
CA LEU A 193 10.82 -22.59 -7.41
C LEU A 193 11.87 -21.93 -6.52
N THR A 194 12.78 -22.72 -5.97
CA THR A 194 13.94 -22.18 -5.25
C THR A 194 14.86 -21.42 -6.22
N PRO A 195 15.70 -20.49 -5.73
CA PRO A 195 16.68 -19.80 -6.57
C PRO A 195 17.55 -20.75 -7.40
N GLU A 196 17.84 -21.94 -6.87
CA GLU A 196 18.58 -23.02 -7.55
C GLU A 196 17.79 -23.67 -8.70
N GLN A 197 16.47 -23.79 -8.55
CA GLN A 197 15.56 -24.27 -9.60
C GLN A 197 15.34 -23.21 -10.68
N GLU A 198 15.33 -21.92 -10.29
CA GLU A 198 15.24 -20.77 -11.19
C GLU A 198 16.53 -20.61 -12.01
N GLN A 199 17.71 -20.76 -11.39
CA GLN A 199 19.01 -20.75 -12.05
C GLN A 199 19.17 -21.95 -13.02
N LYS A 200 18.71 -23.14 -12.64
CA LYS A 200 18.62 -24.30 -13.56
C LYS A 200 17.68 -24.05 -14.74
N ARG A 201 16.63 -23.26 -14.56
CA ARG A 201 15.70 -22.84 -15.62
C ARG A 201 16.36 -21.86 -16.59
N LEU A 202 17.03 -20.83 -16.09
CA LEU A 202 17.82 -19.87 -16.89
C LEU A 202 18.91 -20.59 -17.69
N ILE A 203 19.65 -21.52 -17.06
CA ILE A 203 20.70 -22.30 -17.73
C ILE A 203 20.12 -23.19 -18.85
N ARG A 204 18.96 -23.82 -18.64
CA ARG A 204 18.27 -24.61 -19.69
C ARG A 204 17.69 -23.76 -20.82
N CYS A 205 17.38 -22.49 -20.58
CA CYS A 205 16.82 -21.60 -21.58
C CYS A 205 17.89 -20.85 -22.39
N ILE A 206 19.08 -20.65 -21.82
CA ILE A 206 20.19 -19.90 -22.44
C ILE A 206 21.14 -20.83 -23.21
N LEU A 207 21.31 -22.09 -22.80
CA LEU A 207 22.17 -23.01 -23.54
C LEU A 207 21.41 -23.61 -24.73
N PRO A 208 21.85 -23.35 -25.99
CA PRO A 208 21.30 -24.06 -27.13
C PRO A 208 21.53 -25.57 -26.91
N SER A 209 20.53 -26.37 -27.25
CA SER A 209 20.59 -27.83 -27.17
C SER A 209 21.60 -28.38 -28.18
N SER A 210 22.89 -28.23 -27.90
CA SER A 210 23.97 -28.88 -28.62
C SER A 210 24.76 -29.75 -27.65
N LYS A 211 24.32 -31.02 -27.58
CA LYS A 211 25.02 -32.22 -27.11
C LYS A 211 25.47 -32.27 -25.64
N LEU A 212 24.68 -32.99 -24.84
CA LEU A 212 25.17 -34.03 -23.92
C LEU A 212 24.51 -35.35 -24.33
#